data_AF-A0A0G1HR42-F1
#
_entry.id   AF-A0A0G1HR42-F1
#
_cell.length_a   1.000
_cell.length_b   1.000
_cell.length_c   1.000
_cell.angle_alpha   90.00
_cell.angle_beta   90.00
_cell.angle_gamma   90.00
#
_symmetry.space_group_name_H-M   'P 1'
#
loop_
_entity.id
_entity.type
_entity.pdbx_description
1 polymer ?
#
loop_
_entity_poly.entity_id
_entity_poly.type
_entity_poly.pdbx_seq_one_letter_code
_entity_poly.pdbx_strand_id
1 'polypeptide(L)'
;MPKIVLVIFSLSLIPLTVTAEEVRPIVFPVEGEVSFSDSYGDSRSGGRVHEGVDIFAPKMRPLIATVDGRITMLPQNEPYYGYAIFMRGDDGYRYRYIHVNNDTPGTDDGQGGVVYAYAPTITDNARVVAGQLLVWVGDSGNAENVGSHLHFEIHTPDGTPINPYLSLVNASHPGAFDPEITKQTAPTINDDKQLLSISSPACQSNTLVKASTDAVYYCGADGQRYVFPNQKIYLSWYTNFSGVITITDAELANIPLGGNVTYRPGVRMVKMTTDPKVYAVAAGGILRHVTSPELARSIYGEDWNTLVDDLSDAFFVNYHLGDPITTIF
;
A
#
# COMPACT_ATOMS: atom_id res chain seq x y z
N MET A 1 -17.60 47.44 44.74
CA MET A 1 -16.47 46.78 44.06
C MET A 1 -16.96 45.45 43.49
N PRO A 2 -17.17 45.30 42.17
CA PRO A 2 -17.55 44.00 41.60
C PRO A 2 -16.29 43.16 41.36
N LYS A 3 -16.33 41.89 41.79
CA LYS A 3 -15.26 40.91 41.56
C LYS A 3 -15.42 40.33 40.15
N ILE A 4 -14.41 40.52 39.30
CA ILE A 4 -14.31 39.86 37.99
C ILE A 4 -13.80 38.43 38.25
N VAL A 5 -14.59 37.43 37.89
CA VAL A 5 -14.17 36.02 37.87
C VAL A 5 -13.64 35.73 36.47
N LEU A 6 -12.33 35.46 36.37
CA LEU A 6 -11.68 35.07 35.13
C LEU A 6 -11.86 33.54 34.95
N VAL A 7 -12.70 33.14 34.00
CA VAL A 7 -12.86 31.73 33.61
C VAL A 7 -11.84 31.43 32.52
N ILE A 8 -10.81 30.64 32.86
CA ILE A 8 -9.80 30.18 31.92
C ILE A 8 -10.34 28.92 31.24
N PHE A 9 -10.68 29.01 29.96
CA PHE A 9 -10.95 27.83 29.13
C PHE A 9 -9.62 27.17 28.76
N SER A 10 -9.33 26.00 29.31
CA SER A 10 -8.23 25.16 28.83
C SER A 10 -8.66 24.51 27.51
N LEU A 11 -8.14 25.01 26.40
CA LEU A 11 -8.33 24.39 25.09
C LEU A 11 -7.43 23.14 25.04
N SER A 12 -8.03 21.97 25.24
CA SER A 12 -7.33 20.69 25.01
C SER A 12 -7.16 20.50 23.51
N LEU A 13 -5.94 20.72 22.99
CA LEU A 13 -5.60 20.26 21.65
C LEU A 13 -5.56 18.73 21.68
N ILE A 14 -6.58 18.09 21.12
CA ILE A 14 -6.53 16.68 20.78
C ILE A 14 -5.63 16.59 19.54
N PRO A 15 -4.44 15.95 19.60
CA PRO A 15 -3.68 15.70 18.39
C PRO A 15 -4.50 14.79 17.47
N LEU A 16 -4.84 15.29 16.26
CA LEU A 16 -5.34 14.43 15.21
C LEU A 16 -4.19 13.54 14.74
N THR A 17 -4.25 12.26 15.06
CA THR A 17 -3.47 11.24 14.36
C THR A 17 -4.09 11.05 12.97
N VAL A 18 -3.46 11.63 11.95
CA VAL A 18 -3.73 11.24 10.56
C VAL A 18 -3.03 9.90 10.36
N THR A 19 -3.79 8.81 10.35
CA THR A 19 -3.27 7.53 9.86
C THR A 19 -3.16 7.66 8.34
N ALA A 20 -1.98 7.46 7.76
CA ALA A 20 -1.94 7.36 6.30
C ALA A 20 -2.75 6.15 5.85
N GLU A 21 -3.37 6.31 4.70
CA GLU A 21 -4.09 5.25 4.03
C GLU A 21 -3.09 4.16 3.61
N GLU A 22 -3.38 2.92 3.99
CA GLU A 22 -2.51 1.79 3.70
C GLU A 22 -2.61 1.41 2.22
N VAL A 23 -1.49 1.39 1.50
CA VAL A 23 -1.44 1.11 0.06
C VAL A 23 -0.69 -0.19 -0.22
N ARG A 24 -1.25 -1.06 -1.06
CA ARG A 24 -0.69 -2.37 -1.39
C ARG A 24 -0.18 -2.42 -2.83
N PRO A 25 1.02 -2.98 -3.10
CA PRO A 25 1.45 -3.25 -4.45
C PRO A 25 0.64 -4.42 -5.03
N ILE A 26 -0.10 -4.17 -6.11
CA ILE A 26 -0.95 -5.15 -6.77
C ILE A 26 -0.82 -5.05 -8.30
N VAL A 27 -1.12 -6.14 -8.99
CA VAL A 27 -1.53 -6.11 -10.41
C VAL A 27 -2.97 -5.59 -10.47
N PHE A 28 -3.28 -4.74 -11.46
CA PHE A 28 -4.63 -4.18 -11.58
C PHE A 28 -5.63 -5.31 -11.87
N PRO A 29 -6.75 -5.42 -11.12
CA PRO A 29 -7.58 -6.62 -11.12
C PRO A 29 -8.43 -6.83 -12.38
N VAL A 30 -8.56 -5.82 -13.25
CA VAL A 30 -9.44 -5.85 -14.44
C VAL A 30 -8.62 -5.58 -15.69
N GLU A 31 -8.70 -6.45 -16.71
CA GLU A 31 -7.96 -6.19 -17.94
C GLU A 31 -8.60 -5.10 -18.81
N GLY A 32 -7.77 -4.18 -19.33
CA GLY A 32 -8.13 -3.16 -20.32
C GLY A 32 -8.87 -1.94 -19.77
N GLU A 33 -9.58 -1.22 -20.64
CA GLU A 33 -10.23 0.06 -20.27
C GLU A 33 -11.33 -0.12 -19.21
N VAL A 34 -11.27 0.74 -18.20
CA VAL A 34 -12.14 0.78 -17.01
C VAL A 34 -12.39 2.22 -16.56
N SER A 35 -13.36 2.41 -15.66
CA SER A 35 -13.52 3.65 -14.89
C SER A 35 -13.78 3.33 -13.42
N PHE A 36 -13.13 4.06 -12.50
CA PHE A 36 -13.32 3.93 -11.07
C PHE A 36 -13.03 5.27 -10.38
N SER A 37 -13.57 5.45 -9.17
CA SER A 37 -13.33 6.60 -8.31
C SER A 37 -13.28 6.15 -6.86
N ASP A 38 -12.71 6.99 -6.00
CA ASP A 38 -12.76 6.73 -4.56
C ASP A 38 -14.21 6.77 -4.09
N SER A 39 -14.69 5.60 -3.66
CA SER A 39 -16.04 5.37 -3.15
C SER A 39 -16.01 4.62 -1.82
N TYR A 40 -14.82 4.40 -1.25
CA TYR A 40 -14.68 3.67 0.00
C TYR A 40 -15.34 4.44 1.15
N GLY A 41 -16.07 3.74 2.00
CA GLY A 41 -16.84 4.34 3.09
C GLY A 41 -18.16 4.98 2.67
N ASP A 42 -18.50 5.02 1.38
CA ASP A 42 -19.81 5.49 0.91
C ASP A 42 -20.96 4.67 1.52
N SER A 43 -22.11 5.32 1.68
CA SER A 43 -23.31 4.65 2.21
C SER A 43 -23.83 3.59 1.25
N ARG A 44 -24.13 2.40 1.78
CA ARG A 44 -24.74 1.29 1.05
C ARG A 44 -26.12 0.93 1.60
N SER A 45 -26.90 0.21 0.80
CA SER A 45 -28.23 -0.26 1.18
C SER A 45 -28.19 -1.07 2.48
N GLY A 46 -29.19 -0.83 3.35
CA GLY A 46 -29.29 -1.50 4.65
C GLY A 46 -28.39 -0.91 5.75
N GLY A 47 -27.87 0.31 5.58
CA GLY A 47 -27.03 0.98 6.59
C GLY A 47 -25.58 0.48 6.61
N ARG A 48 -25.18 -0.30 5.61
CA ARG A 48 -23.79 -0.73 5.40
C ARG A 48 -22.94 0.43 4.89
N VAL A 49 -21.63 0.28 5.04
CA VAL A 49 -20.63 1.12 4.37
C VAL A 49 -19.97 0.34 3.26
N HIS A 50 -19.43 1.04 2.28
CA HIS A 50 -18.72 0.46 1.16
C HIS A 50 -17.29 0.07 1.59
N GLU A 51 -16.99 -1.23 1.64
CA GLU A 51 -15.68 -1.77 2.09
C GLU A 51 -14.68 -1.98 0.94
N GLY A 52 -14.96 -1.41 -0.23
CA GLY A 52 -14.16 -1.59 -1.45
C GLY A 52 -14.24 -0.40 -2.39
N VAL A 53 -13.82 -0.64 -3.64
CA VAL A 53 -13.96 0.29 -4.77
C VAL A 53 -14.64 -0.44 -5.93
N ASP A 54 -15.59 0.23 -6.58
CA ASP A 54 -16.26 -0.29 -7.77
C ASP A 54 -15.48 0.11 -9.03
N ILE A 55 -15.10 -0.88 -9.82
CA ILE A 55 -14.35 -0.72 -11.07
C ILE A 55 -15.28 -1.10 -12.22
N PHE A 56 -15.86 -0.09 -12.86
CA PHE A 56 -16.82 -0.28 -13.95
C PHE A 56 -16.10 -0.72 -15.23
N ALA A 57 -16.62 -1.81 -15.80
CA ALA A 57 -16.12 -2.43 -17.02
C ALA A 57 -17.26 -3.23 -17.70
N PRO A 58 -17.21 -3.48 -19.02
CA PRO A 58 -18.18 -4.34 -19.67
C PRO A 58 -18.22 -5.75 -19.07
N LYS A 59 -19.40 -6.40 -19.07
CA LYS A 59 -19.54 -7.82 -18.74
C LYS A 59 -18.54 -8.66 -19.55
N MET A 60 -18.14 -9.79 -18.99
CA MET A 60 -17.16 -10.72 -19.57
C MET A 60 -15.74 -10.16 -19.71
N ARG A 61 -15.43 -9.01 -19.11
CA ARG A 61 -14.03 -8.57 -19.00
C ARG A 61 -13.25 -9.50 -18.07
N PRO A 62 -12.01 -9.92 -18.43
CA PRO A 62 -11.17 -10.71 -17.55
C PRO A 62 -10.91 -10.04 -16.21
N LEU A 63 -11.10 -10.79 -15.14
CA LEU A 63 -10.67 -10.47 -13.79
C LEU A 63 -9.50 -11.37 -13.41
N ILE A 64 -8.38 -10.75 -13.07
CA ILE A 64 -7.09 -11.43 -12.87
C ILE A 64 -6.63 -11.30 -11.41
N ALA A 65 -5.77 -12.23 -10.97
CA ALA A 65 -5.22 -12.21 -9.62
C ALA A 65 -4.32 -10.99 -9.42
N THR A 66 -4.60 -10.20 -8.39
CA THR A 66 -3.83 -9.01 -8.02
C THR A 66 -2.46 -9.33 -7.42
N VAL A 67 -2.32 -10.49 -6.79
CA VAL A 67 -1.10 -10.97 -6.14
C VAL A 67 -0.98 -12.49 -6.27
N ASP A 68 0.20 -13.03 -6.00
CA ASP A 68 0.37 -14.45 -5.76
C ASP A 68 -0.40 -14.87 -4.51
N GLY A 69 -1.07 -16.02 -4.55
CA GLY A 69 -1.90 -16.42 -3.43
C GLY A 69 -2.65 -17.72 -3.61
N ARG A 70 -3.70 -17.90 -2.82
CA ARG A 70 -4.60 -19.04 -2.91
C ARG A 70 -6.06 -18.61 -2.82
N ILE A 71 -6.91 -19.25 -3.60
CA ILE A 71 -8.36 -19.11 -3.49
C ILE A 71 -8.80 -19.72 -2.16
N THR A 72 -9.63 -18.99 -1.42
CA THR A 72 -10.12 -19.41 -0.10
C THR A 72 -11.62 -19.68 -0.09
N MET A 73 -12.39 -19.00 -0.96
CA MET A 73 -13.83 -19.22 -1.12
C MET A 73 -14.30 -18.83 -2.52
N LEU A 74 -15.36 -19.50 -2.98
CA LEU A 74 -16.06 -19.23 -4.23
C LEU A 74 -17.57 -19.06 -3.95
N PRO A 75 -18.02 -17.94 -3.34
CA PRO A 75 -19.43 -17.71 -3.08
C PRO A 75 -20.26 -17.67 -4.38
N GLN A 76 -21.46 -18.26 -4.35
CA GLN A 76 -22.35 -18.38 -5.50
C GLN A 76 -23.78 -18.08 -5.08
N ASN A 77 -24.53 -17.39 -5.94
CA ASN A 77 -25.96 -17.04 -5.70
C ASN A 77 -26.20 -16.32 -4.36
N GLU A 78 -25.22 -15.56 -3.87
CA GLU A 78 -25.36 -14.78 -2.64
C GLU A 78 -26.18 -13.52 -2.91
N PRO A 79 -27.22 -13.17 -2.13
CA PRO A 79 -28.08 -12.02 -2.43
C PRO A 79 -27.35 -10.69 -2.53
N TYR A 80 -26.25 -10.50 -1.79
CA TYR A 80 -25.49 -9.25 -1.78
C TYR A 80 -24.29 -9.28 -2.70
N TYR A 81 -23.60 -10.41 -2.80
CA TYR A 81 -22.34 -10.52 -3.55
C TYR A 81 -22.54 -11.08 -4.96
N GLY A 82 -23.63 -11.83 -5.16
CA GLY A 82 -23.84 -12.66 -6.33
C GLY A 82 -22.84 -13.81 -6.36
N TYR A 83 -22.11 -13.90 -7.45
CA TYR A 83 -20.94 -14.75 -7.59
C TYR A 83 -19.71 -13.94 -7.16
N ALA A 84 -18.78 -14.59 -6.49
CA ALA A 84 -17.57 -13.96 -6.02
C ALA A 84 -16.39 -14.93 -6.00
N ILE A 85 -15.18 -14.38 -5.90
CA ILE A 85 -13.98 -15.12 -5.54
C ILE A 85 -13.22 -14.40 -4.44
N PHE A 86 -12.91 -15.12 -3.38
CA PHE A 86 -12.10 -14.62 -2.27
C PHE A 86 -10.77 -15.35 -2.27
N MET A 87 -9.69 -14.61 -2.09
CA MET A 87 -8.34 -15.15 -2.06
C MET A 87 -7.53 -14.59 -0.90
N ARG A 88 -6.53 -15.34 -0.47
CA ARG A 88 -5.50 -14.91 0.46
C ARG A 88 -4.20 -14.77 -0.31
N GLY A 89 -3.61 -13.57 -0.27
CA GLY A 89 -2.30 -13.30 -0.83
C GLY A 89 -1.19 -13.90 0.03
N ASP A 90 -0.06 -14.18 -0.60
CA ASP A 90 1.16 -14.58 0.11
C ASP A 90 1.75 -13.47 0.98
N ASP A 91 1.36 -12.23 0.69
CA ASP A 91 1.65 -11.06 1.51
C ASP A 91 0.82 -11.00 2.81
N GLY A 92 -0.08 -11.98 3.02
CA GLY A 92 -0.89 -12.12 4.22
C GLY A 92 -2.26 -11.44 4.15
N TYR A 93 -2.52 -10.64 3.12
CA TYR A 93 -3.77 -9.89 2.92
C TYR A 93 -4.83 -10.78 2.29
N ARG A 94 -6.08 -10.32 2.34
CA ARG A 94 -7.20 -10.96 1.66
C ARG A 94 -7.75 -10.01 0.60
N TYR A 95 -8.09 -10.59 -0.54
CA TYR A 95 -8.63 -9.87 -1.69
C TYR A 95 -9.95 -10.50 -2.08
N ARG A 96 -10.95 -9.65 -2.35
CA ARG A 96 -12.29 -10.11 -2.71
C ARG A 96 -12.72 -9.47 -4.01
N TYR A 97 -13.26 -10.30 -4.88
CA TYR A 97 -13.80 -9.93 -6.17
C TYR A 97 -15.28 -10.29 -6.16
N ILE A 98 -16.13 -9.27 -6.18
CA ILE A 98 -17.57 -9.39 -5.98
C ILE A 98 -18.30 -8.88 -7.23
N HIS A 99 -19.53 -9.35 -7.43
CA HIS A 99 -20.34 -9.14 -8.65
C HIS A 99 -19.76 -9.83 -9.89
N VAL A 100 -19.16 -11.01 -9.70
CA VAL A 100 -18.67 -11.86 -10.79
C VAL A 100 -19.83 -12.25 -11.72
N ASN A 101 -19.56 -12.43 -13.01
CA ASN A 101 -20.55 -12.81 -14.01
C ASN A 101 -21.38 -14.04 -13.62
N ASN A 102 -22.69 -13.92 -13.72
CA ASN A 102 -23.65 -15.03 -13.63
C ASN A 102 -24.52 -15.14 -14.90
N ASP A 103 -24.24 -14.36 -15.94
CA ASP A 103 -25.02 -14.30 -17.18
C ASP A 103 -24.46 -15.20 -18.28
N THR A 104 -25.33 -15.59 -19.20
CA THR A 104 -24.89 -16.09 -20.50
C THR A 104 -24.16 -14.97 -21.27
N PRO A 105 -23.03 -15.24 -21.96
CA PRO A 105 -22.33 -14.19 -22.69
C PRO A 105 -23.22 -13.45 -23.69
N GLY A 106 -23.32 -12.13 -23.54
CA GLY A 106 -24.16 -11.27 -24.38
C GLY A 106 -25.60 -11.07 -23.88
N THR A 107 -25.93 -11.57 -22.69
CA THR A 107 -27.24 -11.38 -22.05
C THR A 107 -27.12 -10.71 -20.68
N ASP A 108 -28.26 -10.56 -20.03
CA ASP A 108 -28.47 -10.05 -18.67
C ASP A 108 -29.61 -10.87 -18.06
N ASP A 109 -29.34 -12.17 -17.89
CA ASP A 109 -30.34 -13.22 -17.67
C ASP A 109 -30.16 -14.00 -16.37
N GLY A 110 -29.04 -13.79 -15.67
CA GLY A 110 -28.65 -14.51 -14.45
C GLY A 110 -28.54 -16.03 -14.61
N GLN A 111 -28.45 -16.54 -15.85
CA GLN A 111 -28.54 -17.98 -16.17
C GLN A 111 -27.24 -18.60 -16.68
N GLY A 112 -26.16 -17.85 -16.74
CA GLY A 112 -24.84 -18.35 -17.16
C GLY A 112 -24.22 -19.35 -16.17
N GLY A 113 -24.43 -19.13 -14.87
CA GLY A 113 -23.90 -20.00 -13.82
C GLY A 113 -22.37 -20.13 -13.81
N VAL A 114 -21.85 -21.15 -13.12
CA VAL A 114 -20.42 -21.28 -12.80
C VAL A 114 -19.48 -21.31 -14.02
N VAL A 115 -19.96 -21.83 -15.16
CA VAL A 115 -19.15 -22.02 -16.37
C VAL A 115 -18.77 -20.70 -17.06
N TYR A 116 -19.58 -19.66 -16.86
CA TYR A 116 -19.30 -18.30 -17.34
C TYR A 116 -18.87 -17.35 -16.22
N ALA A 117 -18.78 -17.85 -14.97
CA ALA A 117 -18.32 -17.10 -13.81
C ALA A 117 -16.82 -17.31 -13.56
N TYR A 118 -16.36 -18.58 -13.57
CA TYR A 118 -15.03 -18.98 -13.11
C TYR A 118 -14.17 -19.58 -14.21
N ALA A 119 -12.91 -19.17 -14.26
CA ALA A 119 -11.94 -19.79 -15.17
C ALA A 119 -11.79 -21.29 -14.85
N PRO A 120 -11.61 -22.17 -15.86
CA PRO A 120 -11.62 -23.62 -15.64
C PRO A 120 -10.57 -24.14 -14.63
N THR A 121 -9.50 -23.39 -14.41
CA THR A 121 -8.41 -23.74 -13.48
C THR A 121 -8.71 -23.34 -12.03
N ILE A 122 -9.80 -22.62 -11.79
CA ILE A 122 -10.15 -22.08 -10.47
C ILE A 122 -11.06 -23.06 -9.74
N THR A 123 -10.55 -23.54 -8.61
CA THR A 123 -11.27 -24.34 -7.63
C THR A 123 -10.98 -23.81 -6.24
N ASP A 124 -11.71 -24.30 -5.24
CA ASP A 124 -11.35 -24.05 -3.86
C ASP A 124 -9.89 -24.49 -3.57
N ASN A 125 -9.18 -23.70 -2.76
CA ASN A 125 -7.76 -23.85 -2.43
C ASN A 125 -6.77 -23.81 -3.62
N ALA A 126 -7.22 -23.44 -4.83
CA ALA A 126 -6.34 -23.32 -5.99
C ALA A 126 -5.22 -22.31 -5.75
N ARG A 127 -4.01 -22.66 -6.16
CA ARG A 127 -2.86 -21.75 -6.18
C ARG A 127 -2.99 -20.84 -7.40
N VAL A 128 -2.74 -19.55 -7.22
CA VAL A 128 -2.75 -18.56 -8.30
C VAL A 128 -1.49 -17.70 -8.24
N VAL A 129 -1.08 -17.20 -9.39
CA VAL A 129 -0.01 -16.20 -9.53
C VAL A 129 -0.59 -14.89 -9.99
N ALA A 130 0.03 -13.76 -9.64
CA ALA A 130 -0.40 -12.45 -10.06
C ALA A 130 -0.54 -12.37 -11.60
N GLY A 131 -1.60 -11.76 -12.09
CA GLY A 131 -1.97 -11.70 -13.50
C GLY A 131 -2.70 -12.92 -14.06
N GLN A 132 -2.86 -14.00 -13.28
CA GLN A 132 -3.62 -15.17 -13.72
C GLN A 132 -5.12 -14.86 -13.81
N LEU A 133 -5.77 -15.24 -14.92
CA LEU A 133 -7.23 -15.19 -15.07
C LEU A 133 -7.93 -15.99 -13.96
N LEU A 134 -8.86 -15.33 -13.27
CA LEU A 134 -9.67 -15.90 -12.20
C LEU A 134 -11.12 -16.09 -12.63
N VAL A 135 -11.76 -14.99 -13.01
CA VAL A 135 -13.19 -14.86 -13.20
C VAL A 135 -13.49 -13.78 -14.26
N TRP A 136 -14.77 -13.47 -14.48
CA TRP A 136 -15.19 -12.42 -15.40
C TRP A 136 -16.06 -11.36 -14.70
N VAL A 137 -15.95 -10.11 -15.15
CA VAL A 137 -16.82 -9.01 -14.71
C VAL A 137 -18.27 -9.33 -15.02
N GLY A 138 -19.14 -9.08 -14.05
CA GLY A 138 -20.60 -9.13 -14.20
C GLY A 138 -21.26 -8.01 -13.40
N ASP A 139 -22.47 -8.29 -12.95
CA ASP A 139 -23.33 -7.46 -12.09
C ASP A 139 -24.18 -8.33 -11.15
N SER A 140 -23.77 -9.58 -10.90
CA SER A 140 -24.56 -10.52 -10.13
C SER A 140 -24.84 -10.05 -8.68
N GLY A 141 -25.94 -10.52 -8.12
CA GLY A 141 -26.33 -10.19 -6.74
C GLY A 141 -27.07 -8.86 -6.67
N ASN A 142 -26.68 -7.97 -5.76
CA ASN A 142 -27.37 -6.69 -5.61
C ASN A 142 -26.92 -5.63 -6.63
N ALA A 143 -25.96 -5.95 -7.51
CA ALA A 143 -25.47 -5.07 -8.57
C ALA A 143 -26.30 -5.13 -9.86
N GLU A 144 -27.26 -6.06 -9.95
CA GLU A 144 -28.00 -6.40 -11.18
C GLU A 144 -28.66 -5.19 -11.86
N ASN A 145 -29.00 -4.16 -11.10
CA ASN A 145 -29.65 -2.94 -11.62
C ASN A 145 -28.78 -1.68 -11.49
N VAL A 146 -27.48 -1.84 -11.25
CA VAL A 146 -26.50 -0.75 -11.09
C VAL A 146 -25.66 -0.61 -12.37
N GLY A 147 -25.29 -1.72 -12.98
CA GLY A 147 -24.41 -1.81 -14.14
C GLY A 147 -23.18 -2.66 -13.84
N SER A 148 -22.57 -3.23 -14.88
CA SER A 148 -21.48 -4.20 -14.71
C SER A 148 -20.20 -3.56 -14.17
N HIS A 149 -19.66 -4.16 -13.11
CA HIS A 149 -18.44 -3.71 -12.44
C HIS A 149 -17.83 -4.84 -11.61
N LEU A 150 -16.56 -4.68 -11.27
CA LEU A 150 -15.94 -5.41 -10.16
C LEU A 150 -16.09 -4.57 -8.89
N HIS A 151 -16.68 -5.13 -7.85
CA HIS A 151 -16.50 -4.61 -6.49
C HIS A 151 -15.27 -5.28 -5.87
N PHE A 152 -14.21 -4.49 -5.65
CA PHE A 152 -12.91 -4.98 -5.19
C PHE A 152 -12.62 -4.54 -3.76
N GLU A 153 -12.31 -5.49 -2.88
CA GLU A 153 -11.95 -5.22 -1.47
C GLU A 153 -10.53 -5.73 -1.16
N ILE A 154 -9.82 -5.02 -0.29
CA ILE A 154 -8.56 -5.45 0.34
C ILE A 154 -8.76 -5.46 1.86
N HIS A 155 -8.40 -6.57 2.50
CA HIS A 155 -8.44 -6.69 3.95
C HIS A 155 -7.08 -7.05 4.52
N THR A 156 -6.72 -6.42 5.63
CA THR A 156 -5.51 -6.73 6.42
C THR A 156 -5.53 -8.18 6.94
N PRO A 157 -4.41 -8.70 7.46
CA PRO A 157 -4.35 -10.04 8.03
C PRO A 157 -5.36 -10.31 9.16
N ASP A 158 -5.77 -9.29 9.92
CA ASP A 158 -6.80 -9.42 10.96
C ASP A 158 -8.24 -9.35 10.43
N GLY A 159 -8.43 -9.00 9.14
CA GLY A 159 -9.71 -8.94 8.46
C GLY A 159 -10.29 -7.54 8.32
N THR A 160 -9.61 -6.51 8.83
CA THR A 160 -10.04 -5.12 8.70
C THR A 160 -9.98 -4.67 7.23
N PRO A 161 -11.06 -4.13 6.64
CA PRO A 161 -11.03 -3.56 5.30
C PRO A 161 -10.16 -2.30 5.27
N ILE A 162 -9.41 -2.13 4.19
CA ILE A 162 -8.65 -0.90 3.87
C ILE A 162 -9.12 -0.35 2.54
N ASN A 163 -9.00 0.97 2.34
CA ASN A 163 -9.39 1.59 1.09
C ASN A 163 -8.49 1.11 -0.08
N PRO A 164 -9.04 0.43 -1.10
CA PRO A 164 -8.25 -0.04 -2.24
C PRO A 164 -7.86 1.06 -3.23
N TYR A 165 -8.45 2.26 -3.14
CA TYR A 165 -8.41 3.26 -4.20
C TYR A 165 -6.99 3.62 -4.65
N LEU A 166 -6.10 3.98 -3.73
CA LEU A 166 -4.71 4.32 -4.09
C LEU A 166 -3.92 3.10 -4.62
N SER A 167 -4.23 1.89 -4.16
CA SER A 167 -3.63 0.67 -4.70
C SER A 167 -4.05 0.45 -6.16
N LEU A 168 -5.32 0.73 -6.47
CA LEU A 168 -5.88 0.64 -7.83
C LEU A 168 -5.33 1.73 -8.76
N VAL A 169 -5.23 2.98 -8.30
CA VAL A 169 -4.60 4.08 -9.07
C VAL A 169 -3.17 3.71 -9.45
N ASN A 170 -2.39 3.18 -8.49
CA ASN A 170 -1.01 2.77 -8.74
C ASN A 170 -0.92 1.63 -9.75
N ALA A 171 -1.83 0.66 -9.65
CA ALA A 171 -1.82 -0.50 -10.51
C ALA A 171 -2.35 -0.21 -11.93
N SER A 172 -3.24 0.76 -12.11
CA SER A 172 -3.75 1.15 -13.44
C SER A 172 -2.73 1.90 -14.30
N HIS A 173 -1.62 2.34 -13.70
CA HIS A 173 -0.51 2.99 -14.39
C HIS A 173 0.79 2.22 -14.13
N PRO A 174 0.94 0.98 -14.64
CA PRO A 174 2.17 0.20 -14.46
C PRO A 174 3.34 0.99 -15.06
N GLY A 175 4.40 1.16 -14.27
CA GLY A 175 5.54 2.00 -14.69
C GLY A 175 5.39 3.49 -14.36
N ALA A 176 4.24 3.96 -13.87
CA ALA A 176 4.11 5.32 -13.35
C ALA A 176 4.76 5.47 -11.97
N PHE A 177 5.23 6.68 -11.69
CA PHE A 177 5.78 7.04 -10.40
C PHE A 177 5.46 8.51 -10.11
N ASP A 178 4.90 8.76 -8.92
CA ASP A 178 4.71 10.08 -8.36
C ASP A 178 5.42 10.12 -7.00
N PRO A 179 6.37 11.04 -6.80
CA PRO A 179 7.16 11.10 -5.57
C PRO A 179 6.33 11.54 -4.36
N GLU A 180 5.34 12.40 -4.54
CA GLU A 180 4.49 12.88 -3.45
C GLU A 180 3.47 11.82 -3.05
N ILE A 181 2.84 11.12 -4.00
CA ILE A 181 1.99 9.96 -3.70
C ILE A 181 2.82 8.90 -2.98
N THR A 182 3.99 8.54 -3.52
CA THR A 182 4.89 7.53 -2.93
C THR A 182 5.23 7.88 -1.47
N LYS A 183 5.56 9.14 -1.21
CA LYS A 183 5.88 9.65 0.13
C LYS A 183 4.67 9.66 1.08
N GLN A 184 3.45 9.86 0.56
CA GLN A 184 2.21 9.80 1.33
C GLN A 184 1.82 8.36 1.70
N THR A 185 2.12 7.38 0.85
CA THR A 185 1.84 5.95 1.15
C THR A 185 2.72 5.38 2.27
N ALA A 186 3.82 6.04 2.62
CA ALA A 186 4.73 5.63 3.68
C ALA A 186 5.14 6.83 4.55
N PRO A 187 4.23 7.36 5.40
CA PRO A 187 4.52 8.55 6.19
C PRO A 187 5.54 8.27 7.31
N THR A 188 5.61 7.03 7.82
CA THR A 188 6.57 6.60 8.84
C THR A 188 7.42 5.41 8.36
N ILE A 189 8.51 5.14 9.08
CA ILE A 189 9.36 3.98 8.82
C ILE A 189 8.61 2.66 9.12
N ASN A 190 7.63 2.67 10.04
CA ASN A 190 6.76 1.51 10.25
C ASN A 190 5.97 1.16 9.00
N ASP A 191 5.41 2.16 8.31
CA ASP A 191 4.62 1.96 7.10
C ASP A 191 5.50 1.47 5.94
N ASP A 192 6.67 2.11 5.75
CA ASP A 192 7.65 1.71 4.72
C ASP A 192 8.10 0.26 4.91
N LYS A 193 8.30 -0.17 6.16
CA LYS A 193 8.76 -1.53 6.49
C LYS A 193 7.63 -2.51 6.78
N GLN A 194 6.37 -2.08 6.72
CA GLN A 194 5.19 -2.87 7.08
C GLN A 194 5.31 -3.54 8.46
N LEU A 195 5.77 -2.79 9.47
CA LEU A 195 6.02 -3.32 10.81
C LEU A 195 4.72 -3.52 11.58
N LEU A 196 4.52 -4.73 12.09
CA LEU A 196 3.37 -5.07 12.92
C LEU A 196 3.56 -4.54 14.34
N SER A 197 2.52 -3.90 14.87
CA SER A 197 2.54 -3.28 16.19
C SER A 197 2.52 -4.31 17.32
N ILE A 198 3.49 -4.21 18.23
CA ILE A 198 3.53 -4.94 19.49
C ILE A 198 3.74 -3.96 20.65
N SER A 199 3.23 -4.32 21.83
CA SER A 199 3.51 -3.53 23.03
C SER A 199 4.94 -3.77 23.50
N SER A 200 5.80 -2.76 23.39
CA SER A 200 7.17 -2.78 23.90
C SER A 200 7.46 -1.54 24.74
N PRO A 201 7.63 -1.66 26.07
CA PRO A 201 7.98 -0.52 26.91
C PRO A 201 9.44 -0.07 26.71
N ALA A 202 10.31 -0.96 26.23
CA ALA A 202 11.72 -0.65 25.98
C ALA A 202 11.93 0.16 24.69
N CYS A 203 11.01 0.04 23.72
CA CYS A 203 11.12 0.71 22.43
C CYS A 203 9.75 1.26 22.05
N GLN A 204 9.51 2.52 22.43
CA GLN A 204 8.27 3.19 22.11
C GLN A 204 8.21 3.45 20.59
N SER A 205 7.21 2.88 19.92
CA SER A 205 7.01 3.03 18.47
C SER A 205 7.07 4.50 18.03
N ASN A 206 7.67 4.74 16.86
CA ASN A 206 7.86 6.04 16.24
C ASN A 206 8.79 7.01 16.98
N THR A 207 9.59 6.52 17.94
CA THR A 207 10.62 7.33 18.60
C THR A 207 12.00 7.15 17.98
N LEU A 208 12.87 8.15 18.19
CA LEU A 208 14.27 8.11 17.79
C LEU A 208 15.12 8.06 19.06
N VAL A 209 16.05 7.12 19.14
CA VAL A 209 16.90 6.94 20.32
C VAL A 209 18.38 6.92 19.95
N LYS A 210 19.22 7.42 20.86
CA LYS A 210 20.68 7.23 20.86
C LYS A 210 21.16 6.88 22.27
N ALA A 211 22.35 6.32 22.38
CA ALA A 211 23.01 6.07 23.65
C ALA A 211 24.37 6.81 23.72
N SER A 212 25.42 6.17 24.22
CA SER A 212 26.75 6.79 24.34
C SER A 212 27.40 7.16 23.01
N THR A 213 27.06 6.46 21.93
CA THR A 213 27.58 6.72 20.57
C THR A 213 26.70 7.70 19.79
N ASP A 214 27.19 8.20 18.65
CA ASP A 214 26.42 9.07 17.75
C ASP A 214 25.45 8.32 16.83
N ALA A 215 25.41 6.98 16.89
CA ALA A 215 24.43 6.21 16.15
C ALA A 215 23.02 6.50 16.66
N VAL A 216 22.14 6.88 15.74
CA VAL A 216 20.70 7.06 15.99
C VAL A 216 19.97 5.81 15.50
N TYR A 217 18.95 5.42 16.25
CA TYR A 217 18.09 4.29 15.93
C TYR A 217 16.63 4.74 15.91
N TYR A 218 15.85 4.16 15.01
CA TYR A 218 14.40 4.28 15.00
C TYR A 218 13.78 3.13 15.79
N CYS A 219 12.84 3.44 16.68
CA CYS A 219 12.06 2.44 17.39
C CYS A 219 10.82 2.03 16.59
N GLY A 220 10.85 0.81 16.07
CA GLY A 220 9.78 0.22 15.26
C GLY A 220 8.57 -0.18 16.09
N ALA A 221 7.41 -0.28 15.43
CA ALA A 221 6.18 -0.77 16.02
C ALA A 221 6.30 -2.21 16.53
N ASP A 222 7.21 -2.98 15.95
CA ASP A 222 7.56 -4.36 16.31
C ASP A 222 8.49 -4.45 17.54
N GLY A 223 8.73 -3.34 18.25
CA GLY A 223 9.56 -3.31 19.45
C GLY A 223 11.06 -3.48 19.19
N GLN A 224 11.49 -3.44 17.93
CA GLN A 224 12.89 -3.53 17.53
C GLN A 224 13.45 -2.14 17.18
N ARG A 225 14.78 -2.00 17.23
CA ARG A 225 15.49 -0.81 16.80
C ARG A 225 16.05 -0.98 15.39
N TYR A 226 15.88 0.04 14.55
CA TYR A 226 16.36 0.08 13.18
C TYR A 226 17.48 1.11 13.04
N VAL A 227 18.57 0.71 12.40
CA VAL A 227 19.78 1.51 12.27
C VAL A 227 19.66 2.46 11.08
N PHE A 228 20.02 3.73 11.25
CA PHE A 228 20.26 4.62 10.12
C PHE A 228 21.68 4.40 9.59
N PRO A 229 21.87 3.88 8.37
CA PRO A 229 23.22 3.57 7.86
C PRO A 229 24.12 4.79 7.70
N ASN A 230 23.53 5.95 7.43
CA ASN A 230 24.23 7.22 7.33
C ASN A 230 23.28 8.41 7.58
N GLN A 231 23.87 9.61 7.71
CA GLN A 231 23.14 10.85 7.96
C GLN A 231 22.18 11.23 6.82
N LYS A 232 22.50 10.92 5.56
CA LYS A 232 21.62 11.29 4.43
C LYS A 232 20.30 10.52 4.47
N ILE A 233 20.35 9.22 4.83
CA ILE A 233 19.14 8.41 5.04
C ILE A 233 18.32 8.99 6.20
N TYR A 234 18.95 9.32 7.33
CA TYR A 234 18.24 9.98 8.44
C TYR A 234 17.56 11.28 7.99
N LEU A 235 18.29 12.14 7.28
CA LEU A 235 17.78 13.43 6.81
C LEU A 235 16.74 13.33 5.69
N SER A 236 16.58 12.16 5.06
CA SER A 236 15.46 11.91 4.15
C SER A 236 14.14 11.71 4.89
N TRP A 237 14.20 11.26 6.15
CA TRP A 237 13.04 11.04 7.03
C TRP A 237 12.75 12.21 7.98
N TYR A 238 13.80 12.80 8.54
CA TYR A 238 13.70 13.83 9.58
C TYR A 238 14.49 15.08 9.20
N THR A 239 13.99 16.26 9.54
CA THR A 239 14.65 17.52 9.15
C THR A 239 15.89 17.84 9.99
N ASN A 240 15.97 17.34 11.22
CA ASN A 240 17.08 17.57 12.14
C ASN A 240 17.05 16.52 13.28
N PHE A 241 17.96 16.64 14.24
CA PHE A 241 18.15 15.70 15.35
C PHE A 241 17.43 16.09 16.67
N SER A 242 16.57 17.12 16.65
CA SER A 242 15.93 17.62 17.88
C SER A 242 14.96 16.63 18.52
N GLY A 243 14.42 15.67 17.76
CA GLY A 243 13.55 14.61 18.25
C GLY A 243 14.26 13.38 18.78
N VAL A 244 15.60 13.35 18.80
CA VAL A 244 16.36 12.17 19.27
C VAL A 244 16.45 12.16 20.79
N ILE A 245 15.95 11.08 21.39
CA ILE A 245 15.97 10.83 22.83
C ILE A 245 17.28 10.12 23.21
N THR A 246 17.92 10.55 24.29
CA THR A 246 19.11 9.85 24.82
C THR A 246 18.67 8.85 25.89
N ILE A 247 19.07 7.59 25.71
CA ILE A 247 18.89 6.49 26.66
C ILE A 247 20.25 5.94 27.10
N THR A 248 20.28 5.11 28.14
CA THR A 248 21.49 4.43 28.58
C THR A 248 21.89 3.30 27.61
N ASP A 249 23.17 2.93 27.59
CA ASP A 249 23.63 1.78 26.78
C ASP A 249 22.95 0.46 27.20
N ALA A 250 22.61 0.33 28.49
CA ALA A 250 21.90 -0.83 29.02
C ALA A 250 20.45 -0.89 28.53
N GLU A 251 19.74 0.25 28.49
CA GLU A 251 18.40 0.32 27.89
C GLU A 251 18.45 0.03 26.40
N LEU A 252 19.40 0.63 25.68
CA LEU A 252 19.58 0.38 24.25
C LEU A 252 19.79 -1.12 24.03
N ALA A 253 20.71 -1.77 24.77
CA ALA A 253 21.01 -3.20 24.64
C ALA A 253 19.81 -4.13 24.80
N ASN A 254 18.76 -3.72 25.51
CA ASN A 254 17.52 -4.50 25.67
C ASN A 254 16.58 -4.42 24.46
N ILE A 255 16.86 -3.55 23.48
CA ILE A 255 16.06 -3.40 22.27
C ILE A 255 16.71 -4.19 21.11
N PRO A 256 16.09 -5.26 20.59
CA PRO A 256 16.66 -6.07 19.50
C PRO A 256 16.87 -5.27 18.22
N LEU A 257 17.84 -5.67 17.38
CA LEU A 257 18.06 -5.07 16.06
C LEU A 257 17.08 -5.65 15.03
N GLY A 258 16.29 -4.78 14.41
CA GLY A 258 15.34 -5.16 13.35
C GLY A 258 15.88 -5.02 11.92
N GLY A 259 16.98 -4.29 11.74
CA GLY A 259 17.64 -4.09 10.45
C GLY A 259 18.02 -2.64 10.18
N ASN A 260 18.17 -2.31 8.89
CA ASN A 260 18.56 -0.97 8.44
C ASN A 260 17.37 -0.18 7.91
N VAL A 261 17.34 1.12 8.20
CA VAL A 261 16.42 2.08 7.57
C VAL A 261 16.91 2.39 6.15
N THR A 262 15.97 2.43 5.21
CA THR A 262 16.15 2.79 3.80
C THR A 262 15.84 4.27 3.58
N TYR A 263 16.28 4.86 2.46
CA TYR A 263 15.89 6.23 2.10
C TYR A 263 14.37 6.40 2.11
N ARG A 264 13.89 7.57 2.55
CA ARG A 264 12.47 7.86 2.54
C ARG A 264 11.91 7.79 1.12
N PRO A 265 10.85 7.01 0.89
CA PRO A 265 10.23 6.91 -0.42
C PRO A 265 9.83 8.28 -0.99
N GLY A 266 10.09 8.48 -2.28
CA GLY A 266 9.73 9.70 -3.00
C GLY A 266 10.58 10.95 -2.70
N VAL A 267 11.53 10.92 -1.76
CA VAL A 267 12.29 12.12 -1.36
C VAL A 267 13.61 12.29 -2.09
N ARG A 268 14.36 11.20 -2.26
CA ARG A 268 15.68 11.19 -2.91
C ARG A 268 15.72 10.16 -4.02
N MET A 269 16.60 10.39 -4.98
CA MET A 269 17.04 9.38 -5.93
C MET A 269 18.36 8.80 -5.42
N VAL A 270 18.65 7.56 -5.79
CA VAL A 270 19.91 6.91 -5.44
C VAL A 270 20.56 6.28 -6.66
N LYS A 271 21.87 6.20 -6.64
CA LYS A 271 22.66 5.44 -7.61
C LYS A 271 23.71 4.62 -6.89
N MET A 272 24.07 3.47 -7.44
CA MET A 272 25.24 2.75 -6.95
C MET A 272 26.51 3.45 -7.44
N THR A 273 27.59 3.34 -6.69
CA THR A 273 28.90 3.83 -7.17
C THR A 273 29.43 3.04 -8.37
N THR A 274 28.95 1.81 -8.53
CA THR A 274 29.37 0.85 -9.56
C THR A 274 28.42 0.73 -10.75
N ASP A 275 27.24 1.34 -10.68
CA ASP A 275 26.20 1.33 -11.74
C ASP A 275 25.79 2.77 -12.08
N PRO A 276 25.89 3.22 -13.34
CA PRO A 276 25.46 4.56 -13.73
C PRO A 276 23.94 4.80 -13.63
N LYS A 277 23.13 3.74 -13.47
CA LYS A 277 21.67 3.87 -13.35
C LYS A 277 21.26 4.66 -12.12
N VAL A 278 20.23 5.47 -12.29
CA VAL A 278 19.61 6.25 -11.22
C VAL A 278 18.24 5.65 -10.90
N TYR A 279 17.97 5.47 -9.62
CA TYR A 279 16.78 4.83 -9.11
C TYR A 279 16.00 5.82 -8.25
N ALA A 280 14.69 5.90 -8.45
CA ALA A 280 13.80 6.47 -7.46
C ALA A 280 13.56 5.44 -6.35
N VAL A 281 13.40 5.91 -5.12
CA VAL A 281 13.08 5.05 -3.97
C VAL A 281 11.57 5.02 -3.79
N ALA A 282 10.97 3.86 -3.95
CA ALA A 282 9.57 3.56 -3.67
C ALA A 282 9.40 2.91 -2.28
N ALA A 283 8.17 2.86 -1.79
CA ALA A 283 7.83 2.26 -0.51
C ALA A 283 8.29 0.80 -0.42
N GLY A 284 8.71 0.35 0.77
CA GLY A 284 9.28 -0.99 0.97
C GLY A 284 10.76 -1.09 0.64
N GLY A 285 11.48 0.04 0.51
CA GLY A 285 12.87 0.03 0.06
C GLY A 285 13.04 -0.49 -1.36
N ILE A 286 12.07 -0.21 -2.25
CA ILE A 286 12.10 -0.65 -3.64
C ILE A 286 12.82 0.41 -4.49
N LEU A 287 13.80 -0.01 -5.26
CA LEU A 287 14.51 0.82 -6.22
C LEU A 287 13.92 0.63 -7.61
N ARG A 288 13.36 1.69 -8.18
CA ARG A 288 12.79 1.69 -9.51
C ARG A 288 13.66 2.53 -10.44
N HIS A 289 14.21 1.90 -11.47
CA HIS A 289 15.12 2.56 -12.40
C HIS A 289 14.37 3.65 -13.18
N VAL A 290 14.88 4.89 -13.14
CA VAL A 290 14.35 6.00 -13.93
C VAL A 290 15.01 5.95 -15.30
N THR A 291 14.25 5.57 -16.33
CA THR A 291 14.82 5.14 -17.61
C THR A 291 15.43 6.25 -18.46
N SER A 292 15.17 7.53 -18.13
CA SER A 292 15.80 8.66 -18.83
C SER A 292 15.91 9.92 -17.96
N PRO A 293 16.86 10.83 -18.28
CA PRO A 293 16.96 12.15 -17.65
C PRO A 293 15.71 13.01 -17.82
N GLU A 294 15.00 12.87 -18.94
CA GLU A 294 13.74 13.58 -19.21
C GLU A 294 12.68 13.16 -18.21
N LEU A 295 12.58 11.85 -17.93
CA LEU A 295 11.66 11.31 -16.95
C LEU A 295 12.05 11.74 -15.53
N ALA A 296 13.34 11.73 -15.19
CA ALA A 296 13.83 12.24 -13.90
C ALA A 296 13.43 13.71 -13.69
N ARG A 297 13.56 14.54 -14.72
CA ARG A 297 13.13 15.94 -14.71
C ARG A 297 11.62 16.08 -14.56
N SER A 298 10.83 15.26 -15.25
CA SER A 298 9.37 15.29 -15.11
C SER A 298 8.89 14.93 -13.70
N ILE A 299 9.60 14.02 -13.02
CA ILE A 299 9.24 13.53 -11.69
C ILE A 299 9.74 14.48 -10.59
N TYR A 300 11.00 14.91 -10.66
CA TYR A 300 11.71 15.59 -9.57
C TYR A 300 12.06 17.06 -9.86
N GLY A 301 11.69 17.57 -11.04
CA GLY A 301 11.99 18.94 -11.49
C GLY A 301 13.35 19.09 -12.17
N GLU A 302 13.66 20.31 -12.63
CA GLU A 302 14.90 20.62 -13.37
C GLU A 302 16.18 20.26 -12.60
N ASP A 303 16.15 20.41 -11.28
CA ASP A 303 17.29 20.16 -10.38
C ASP A 303 17.34 18.72 -9.86
N TRP A 304 16.67 17.76 -10.53
CA TRP A 304 16.60 16.36 -10.10
C TRP A 304 17.99 15.75 -9.82
N ASN A 305 19.00 16.15 -10.57
CA ASN A 305 20.38 15.66 -10.42
C ASN A 305 21.01 16.04 -9.07
N THR A 306 20.52 17.09 -8.42
CA THR A 306 20.92 17.48 -7.05
C THR A 306 20.26 16.63 -5.96
N LEU A 307 19.25 15.85 -6.34
CA LEU A 307 18.53 14.93 -5.46
C LEU A 307 19.06 13.50 -5.51
N VAL A 308 20.08 13.25 -6.35
CA VAL A 308 20.73 11.94 -6.50
C VAL A 308 21.84 11.78 -5.47
N ASP A 309 21.70 10.78 -4.61
CA ASP A 309 22.72 10.38 -3.65
C ASP A 309 23.45 9.10 -4.10
N ASP A 310 24.75 9.06 -3.89
CA ASP A 310 25.52 7.81 -4.00
C ASP A 310 25.18 6.88 -2.82
N LEU A 311 24.73 5.68 -3.15
CA LEU A 311 24.47 4.59 -2.22
C LEU A 311 25.60 3.56 -2.34
N SER A 312 26.27 3.30 -1.21
CA SER A 312 27.32 2.28 -1.14
C SER A 312 26.76 0.89 -1.49
N ASP A 313 27.52 0.10 -2.23
CA ASP A 313 27.19 -1.28 -2.58
C ASP A 313 26.83 -2.12 -1.33
N ALA A 314 27.48 -1.86 -0.19
CA ALA A 314 27.22 -2.55 1.07
C ALA A 314 25.83 -2.25 1.67
N PHE A 315 25.21 -1.12 1.30
CA PHE A 315 23.86 -0.77 1.74
C PHE A 315 22.81 -0.99 0.65
N PHE A 316 23.21 -1.20 -0.60
CA PHE A 316 22.30 -1.55 -1.68
C PHE A 316 21.57 -2.87 -1.43
N VAL A 317 22.22 -3.82 -0.74
CA VAL A 317 21.60 -5.11 -0.35
C VAL A 317 20.39 -4.96 0.59
N ASN A 318 20.16 -3.78 1.17
CA ASN A 318 18.96 -3.51 1.96
C ASN A 318 17.74 -3.13 1.08
N TYR A 319 17.91 -3.06 -0.23
CA TYR A 319 16.88 -2.66 -1.19
C TYR A 319 16.53 -3.80 -2.13
N HIS A 320 15.33 -3.72 -2.71
CA HIS A 320 14.86 -4.62 -3.75
C HIS A 320 14.69 -3.87 -5.08
N LEU A 321 15.06 -4.50 -6.20
CA LEU A 321 14.77 -3.92 -7.51
C LEU A 321 13.30 -4.13 -7.86
N GLY A 322 12.62 -3.04 -8.22
CA GLY A 322 11.27 -3.05 -8.76
C GLY A 322 11.26 -2.75 -10.26
N ASP A 323 10.06 -2.78 -10.84
CA ASP A 323 9.87 -2.43 -12.26
C ASP A 323 10.35 -1.00 -12.55
N PRO A 324 10.96 -0.78 -13.73
CA PRO A 324 11.41 0.55 -14.11
C PRO A 324 10.25 1.54 -14.13
N ILE A 325 10.60 2.81 -13.96
CA ILE A 325 9.68 3.91 -14.17
C ILE A 325 9.77 4.27 -15.64
N THR A 326 8.64 4.20 -16.34
CA THR A 326 8.55 4.45 -17.78
C THR A 326 7.58 5.58 -18.11
N THR A 327 6.80 6.05 -17.14
CA THR A 327 5.85 7.16 -17.29
C THR A 327 5.64 7.87 -15.95
N ILE A 328 4.93 9.00 -15.97
CA ILE A 328 4.39 9.69 -14.79
C ILE A 328 2.88 9.40 -14.67
N PHE A 329 2.31 9.66 -13.49
CA PHE A 329 0.84 9.72 -13.29
C PHE A 329 0.24 10.96 -13.96
#